data_AF-A0A3A6QJF7-F1
#
_entry.id   AF-A0A3A6QJF7-F1
#
_cell.length_a   1.000
_cell.length_b   1.000
_cell.length_c   1.000
_cell.angle_alpha   90.00
_cell.angle_beta   90.00
_cell.angle_gamma   90.00
#
_symmetry.space_group_name_H-M   'P 1'
#
loop_
_entity.id
_entity.type
_entity.pdbx_description
1 polymer ?
#
loop_
_entity_poly.entity_id
_entity_poly.type
_entity_poly.pdbx_seq_one_letter_code
_entity_poly.pdbx_strand_id
1 'polypeptide(L)' 'MTTEIHAHNVLNLLREQALSEQELRNTVVEEFGEAARFRTCKLDGFDFDALFAFFVQRKKIIEQDGKWHINAERVCNH' A
#
# COMPACT_ATOMS: atom_id res chain seq x y z
N MET A 1 13.02 -5.49 18.23
CA MET A 1 11.67 -5.60 17.65
C MET A 1 11.59 -4.61 16.50
N THR A 2 12.08 -4.99 15.32
CA THR A 2 12.02 -4.13 14.13
C THR A 2 10.64 -4.35 13.52
N THR A 3 9.74 -3.38 13.74
CA THR A 3 8.40 -3.37 13.16
C THR A 3 8.53 -3.14 11.66
N GLU A 4 8.85 -4.21 10.95
CA GLU A 4 9.05 -4.23 9.52
C GLU A 4 7.69 -4.12 8.82
N ILE A 5 7.32 -2.91 8.38
CA ILE A 5 6.02 -2.67 7.77
C ILE A 5 6.04 -3.25 6.36
N HIS A 6 5.44 -4.42 6.19
CA HIS A 6 5.27 -5.00 4.89
C HIS A 6 4.30 -4.18 4.03
N ALA A 7 4.70 -3.95 2.79
CA ALA A 7 3.88 -3.39 1.72
C ALA A 7 2.47 -4.00 1.63
N HIS A 8 2.33 -5.30 1.97
CA HIS A 8 1.04 -6.00 1.96
C HIS A 8 0.02 -5.43 2.96
N ASN A 9 0.45 -4.75 4.03
CA ASN A 9 -0.49 -4.13 4.96
C ASN A 9 -1.29 -3.01 4.29
N VAL A 10 -0.64 -2.16 3.49
CA VAL A 10 -1.31 -1.09 2.71
C VAL A 10 -2.29 -1.67 1.70
N LEU A 11 -1.94 -2.81 1.09
CA LEU A 11 -2.84 -3.54 0.19
C LEU A 11 -4.04 -4.12 0.93
N ASN A 12 -3.87 -4.64 2.15
CA ASN A 12 -4.99 -5.11 2.97
C ASN A 12 -5.98 -3.98 3.29
N LEU A 13 -5.50 -2.77 3.60
CA LEU A 13 -6.37 -1.60 3.81
C LEU A 13 -7.25 -1.33 2.58
N LEU A 14 -6.64 -1.32 1.38
CA LEU A 14 -7.37 -1.16 0.10
C LEU A 14 -8.28 -2.34 -0.26
N ARG A 15 -8.04 -3.51 0.34
CA ARG A 15 -8.88 -4.71 0.17
C ARG A 15 -10.13 -4.62 1.02
N GLU A 16 -10.03 -4.04 2.20
CA GLU A 16 -11.17 -3.84 3.11
C GLU A 16 -12.05 -2.69 2.63
N GLN A 17 -11.44 -1.59 2.17
CA GLN A 17 -12.15 -0.44 1.65
C GLN A 17 -11.38 0.27 0.53
N ALA A 18 -12.11 0.67 -0.52
CA ALA A 18 -11.53 1.46 -1.59
C ALA A 18 -11.31 2.91 -1.13
N LEU A 19 -10.05 3.35 -1.17
CA LEU A 19 -9.62 4.64 -0.67
C LEU A 19 -9.01 5.47 -1.78
N SER A 20 -9.19 6.78 -1.73
CA SER A 20 -8.41 7.70 -2.57
C SER A 20 -6.96 7.76 -2.06
N GLU A 21 -6.04 8.26 -2.87
CA GLU A 21 -4.62 8.35 -2.51
C GLU A 21 -4.41 9.11 -1.19
N GLN A 22 -5.16 10.21 -1.00
CA GLN A 22 -5.10 11.02 0.23
C GLN A 22 -5.64 10.26 1.45
N GLU A 23 -6.76 9.56 1.31
CA GLU A 23 -7.34 8.76 2.39
C GLU A 23 -6.39 7.63 2.78
N LEU A 24 -5.85 6.90 1.80
CA LEU A 24 -4.88 5.84 2.02
C LEU A 24 -3.65 6.38 2.73
N ARG A 25 -3.14 7.54 2.33
CA ARG A 25 -2.01 8.20 2.98
C ARG A 25 -2.34 8.51 4.43
N ASN A 26 -3.50 9.12 4.71
CA ASN A 26 -3.92 9.42 6.08
C ASN A 26 -4.04 8.15 6.93
N THR A 27 -4.75 7.13 6.44
CA THR A 27 -4.88 5.84 7.14
C THR A 27 -3.51 5.21 7.41
N VAL A 28 -2.61 5.25 6.44
CA VAL A 28 -1.25 4.74 6.61
C VAL A 28 -0.46 5.55 7.65
N VAL A 29 -0.58 6.87 7.64
CA VAL A 29 0.06 7.75 8.63
C VAL A 29 -0.52 7.54 10.03
N GLU A 30 -1.83 7.29 10.15
CA GLU A 30 -2.49 7.00 11.44
C GLU A 30 -2.10 5.62 11.99
N GLU A 31 -2.09 4.59 11.15
CA GLU A 31 -1.79 3.21 11.54
C GLU A 31 -0.29 2.96 11.77
N PHE A 32 0.56 3.55 10.91
CA PHE A 32 2.00 3.26 10.88
C PHE A 32 2.90 4.45 11.23
N GLY A 33 2.37 5.68 11.21
CA GLY A 33 3.12 6.92 11.41
C GLY A 33 3.58 7.58 10.12
N GLU A 34 3.79 8.90 10.14
CA GLU A 34 4.30 9.66 8.99
C GLU A 34 5.71 9.22 8.55
N ALA A 35 6.52 8.76 9.51
CA ALA A 35 7.86 8.23 9.27
C ALA A 35 7.87 6.72 8.95
N ALA A 36 6.71 6.12 8.65
CA ALA A 36 6.60 4.72 8.27
C ALA A 36 7.41 4.42 7.02
N ARG A 37 8.30 3.43 7.12
CA ARG A 37 9.02 2.87 5.96
C ARG A 37 8.50 1.49 5.64
N PHE A 38 8.23 1.30 4.36
CA PHE A 38 7.66 0.07 3.83
C PHE A 38 8.75 -0.79 3.23
N ARG A 39 8.61 -2.10 3.41
CA ARG A 39 9.40 -3.10 2.71
C ARG A 39 8.55 -4.02 1.87
N THR A 40 9.02 -4.26 0.67
CA THR A 40 8.56 -5.36 -0.19
C THR A 40 9.38 -6.61 0.14
N CYS A 41 8.93 -7.79 -0.31
CA CYS A 41 9.59 -9.08 -0.04
C CYS A 41 11.08 -9.15 -0.46
N LYS A 42 11.54 -8.26 -1.34
CA LYS A 42 12.93 -8.24 -1.85
C LYS A 42 13.66 -6.91 -1.64
N LEU A 43 12.95 -5.83 -1.34
CA LEU A 43 13.49 -4.48 -1.28
C LEU A 43 12.90 -3.77 -0.05
N ASP A 44 13.74 -3.07 0.69
CA ASP A 44 13.40 -2.29 1.88
C ASP A 44 13.53 -0.78 1.61
N GLY A 45 12.96 0.05 2.47
CA GLY A 45 13.19 1.50 2.47
C GLY A 45 12.31 2.27 1.48
N PHE A 46 11.10 1.80 1.21
CA PHE A 46 10.13 2.56 0.42
C PHE A 46 9.39 3.54 1.32
N ASP A 47 9.28 4.78 0.87
CA ASP A 47 8.29 5.73 1.36
C ASP A 47 6.92 5.41 0.77
N PHE A 48 5.86 6.00 1.33
CA PHE A 48 4.49 5.80 0.84
C PHE A 48 4.35 6.07 -0.67
N ASP A 49 4.91 7.18 -1.15
CA ASP A 49 4.85 7.59 -2.56
C ASP A 49 5.54 6.57 -3.49
N ALA A 50 6.76 6.15 -3.13
CA ALA A 50 7.52 5.14 -3.86
C ALA A 50 6.80 3.78 -3.85
N LEU A 51 6.21 3.40 -2.72
CA LEU A 51 5.43 2.18 -2.58
C LEU A 51 4.17 2.23 -3.44
N PHE A 52 3.47 3.36 -3.41
CA PHE A 52 2.23 3.56 -4.15
C PHE A 52 2.48 3.52 -5.66
N ALA A 53 3.47 4.26 -6.15
CA ALA A 53 3.90 4.20 -7.54
C ALA A 53 4.32 2.78 -7.95
N PHE A 54 4.96 2.02 -7.06
CA PHE A 54 5.31 0.62 -7.29
C PHE A 54 4.07 -0.27 -7.44
N PHE A 55 3.02 -0.05 -6.63
CA PHE A 55 1.75 -0.78 -6.77
C PHE A 55 1.05 -0.48 -8.08
N VAL A 56 0.99 0.79 -8.49
CA VAL A 56 0.41 1.21 -9.77
C VAL A 56 1.18 0.58 -10.94
N GLN A 57 2.52 0.69 -10.94
CA GLN A 57 3.36 0.10 -11.98
C GLN A 57 3.20 -1.42 -12.09
N ARG A 58 3.11 -2.11 -10.94
CA ARG A 58 2.88 -3.56 -10.89
C ARG A 58 1.42 -3.95 -11.15
N LYS A 59 0.53 -2.99 -11.37
CA LYS A 59 -0.93 -3.19 -11.50
C LYS A 59 -1.50 -3.99 -10.32
N LYS A 60 -0.95 -3.77 -9.12
CA LYS A 60 -1.43 -4.33 -7.85
C LYS A 60 -2.63 -3.58 -7.31
N ILE A 61 -2.75 -2.30 -7.65
CA ILE A 61 -3.92 -1.47 -7.41
C ILE A 61 -4.40 -0.90 -8.73
N ILE A 62 -5.69 -0.63 -8.82
CA ILE A 62 -6.34 -0.02 -9.97
C ILE A 62 -7.17 1.16 -9.49
N GLU A 63 -7.14 2.25 -10.23
CA GLU A 63 -8.06 3.36 -10.00
C GLU A 63 -9.40 3.04 -10.65
N GLN A 64 -10.47 3.15 -9.88
CA GLN A 64 -11.84 3.00 -10.36
C GLN A 64 -12.69 4.08 -9.69
N ASP A 65 -13.35 4.91 -10.51
CA ASP A 65 -14.23 5.98 -10.02
C ASP A 65 -13.52 6.98 -9.06
N GLY A 66 -12.22 7.25 -9.28
CA GLY A 66 -11.40 8.12 -8.42
C GLY A 66 -11.01 7.50 -7.07
N LYS A 67 -11.22 6.20 -6.89
CA LYS A 67 -10.79 5.43 -5.72
C LYS A 67 -9.82 4.33 -6.13
N TRP A 68 -8.89 4.02 -5.25
CA TRP A 68 -7.96 2.93 -5.46
C TRP A 68 -8.55 1.64 -4.91
N HIS A 69 -8.53 0.62 -5.76
CA HIS A 69 -8.95 -0.72 -5.43
C HIS A 69 -7.76 -1.66 -5.56
N ILE A 70 -7.67 -2.64 -4.67
CA ILE A 70 -6.72 -3.72 -4.84
C ILE A 70 -7.09 -4.59 -6.04
N ASN A 71 -6.12 -4.93 -6.87
CA ASN A 71 -6.26 -5.95 -7.89
C ASN A 71 -5.93 -7.31 -7.27
N ALA A 72 -6.94 -7.95 -6.66
CA ALA A 72 -6.78 -9.23 -5.97
C ALA A 72 -6.20 -10.34 -6.88
N GLU A 73 -6.43 -10.29 -8.19
CA GLU A 73 -5.86 -11.24 -9.16
C GLU A 73 -4.33 -11.08 -9.33
N ARG A 74 -3.79 -9.90 -9.01
CA ARG A 74 -2.36 -9.54 -9.14
C ARG A 74 -1.62 -9.47 -7.81
N VAL A 75 -2.32 -9.58 -6.69
CA VAL A 75 -1.71 -9.60 -5.35
C VAL A 75 -1.47 -11.04 -4.93
N CYS A 76 -0.19 -11.39 -4.75
CA CYS A 76 0.20 -12.70 -4.26
C CYS A 76 -0.34 -12.91 -2.83
N ASN A 77 -1.21 -13.90 -2.67
CA ASN A 77 -1.72 -14.33 -1.38
C ASN A 77 -0.74 -15.35 -0.79
N HIS A 78 0.39 -14.88 -0.27
CA HIS A 78 1.40 -15.75 0.37
C HIS A 78 1.34 -15.62 1.89
#